data_AF-A0A9N9WS06-F1
#
_entry.id   AF-A0A9N9WS06-F1
#
_cell.length_a   1.000
_cell.length_b   1.000
_cell.length_c   1.000
_cell.angle_alpha   90.00
_cell.angle_beta   90.00
_cell.angle_gamma   90.00
#
_symmetry.space_group_name_H-M   'P 1'
#
loop_
_entity.id
_entity.type
_entity.pdbx_description
1 polymer ?
#
loop_
_entity_poly.entity_id
_entity_poly.type
_entity_poly.pdbx_seq_one_letter_code
_entity_poly.pdbx_strand_id
1 'polypeptide(L)'
;MKVLVLIVAAFVAVNAQTADQKEKVKHHVKVCSEKVGIPEDEGKNLVYKVITDNKESYQCFAKCFLEQSGFTDAAGNFQRQVIFDKLSIALGGTEDAEVVTNLNELIDTCTKLTGSGECGTAFEVQNCYWRKIHGH
;
A
#
# COMPACT_ATOMS: atom_id res chain seq x y z
N MET A 1 3.19 7.88 24.85
CA MET A 1 1.98 7.08 25.16
C MET A 1 0.78 7.83 24.57
N LYS A 2 0.01 7.19 23.67
CA LYS A 2 -1.33 7.60 23.19
C LYS A 2 -1.43 8.81 22.23
N VAL A 3 -0.76 8.79 21.07
CA VAL A 3 -1.11 9.64 19.91
C VAL A 3 -1.00 8.83 18.61
N LEU A 4 -1.74 7.73 18.51
CA LEU A 4 -1.84 6.91 17.28
C LEU A 4 -3.29 6.46 17.01
N VAL A 5 -4.26 6.99 17.76
CA VAL A 5 -5.64 6.47 17.77
C VAL A 5 -6.58 7.27 16.85
N LEU A 6 -6.15 8.40 16.27
CA LEU A 6 -7.05 9.22 15.44
C LEU A 6 -7.10 8.81 13.96
N ILE A 7 -6.18 8.00 13.46
CA ILE A 7 -6.29 7.41 12.11
C ILE A 7 -7.29 6.23 12.10
N VAL A 8 -7.57 5.63 13.26
CA VAL A 8 -8.36 4.39 13.38
C VAL A 8 -9.86 4.62 13.19
N ALA A 9 -10.37 5.83 13.37
CA ALA A 9 -11.81 6.10 13.27
C ALA A 9 -12.36 6.14 11.82
N ALA A 10 -11.50 6.26 10.81
CA ALA A 10 -11.93 6.30 9.40
C ALA A 10 -11.99 4.91 8.73
N PHE A 11 -11.42 3.87 9.33
CA PHE A 11 -11.30 2.54 8.72
C PHE A 11 -12.50 1.60 8.94
N VAL A 12 -13.64 2.10 9.44
CA VAL A 12 -14.92 1.36 9.32
C VAL A 12 -15.37 1.27 7.86
N ALA A 13 -14.70 1.99 6.95
CA ALA A 13 -15.07 2.07 5.56
C ALA A 13 -14.25 1.15 4.64
N VAL A 14 -14.17 -0.14 4.95
CA VAL A 14 -13.97 -1.17 3.90
C VAL A 14 -15.06 -1.02 2.80
N ASN A 15 -16.17 -0.33 3.12
CA ASN A 15 -17.24 0.06 2.22
C ASN A 15 -17.06 1.39 1.46
N ALA A 16 -16.05 2.24 1.75
CA ALA A 16 -15.90 3.55 1.07
C ALA A 16 -15.08 3.51 -0.24
N GLN A 17 -14.48 2.39 -0.63
CA GLN A 17 -13.90 2.29 -1.97
C GLN A 17 -15.01 2.38 -3.03
N THR A 18 -14.88 3.32 -3.96
CA THR A 18 -15.74 3.40 -5.13
C THR A 18 -15.64 2.10 -5.95
N ALA A 19 -16.68 1.79 -6.74
CA ALA A 19 -16.69 0.61 -7.61
C ALA A 19 -15.43 0.56 -8.50
N ASP A 20 -15.04 1.71 -9.04
CA ASP A 20 -13.85 1.87 -9.89
C ASP A 20 -12.55 1.54 -9.15
N GLN A 21 -12.42 1.88 -7.87
CA GLN A 21 -11.23 1.53 -7.09
C GLN A 21 -11.16 0.02 -6.84
N LYS A 22 -12.31 -0.61 -6.55
CA LYS A 22 -12.39 -2.07 -6.37
C LYS A 22 -12.04 -2.81 -7.66
N GLU A 23 -12.51 -2.31 -8.80
CA GLU A 23 -12.21 -2.90 -10.11
C GLU A 23 -10.72 -2.78 -10.45
N LYS A 24 -10.11 -1.60 -10.24
CA LYS A 24 -8.66 -1.40 -10.43
C LYS A 24 -7.84 -2.32 -9.54
N VAL A 25 -8.15 -2.39 -8.25
CA VAL A 25 -7.46 -3.31 -7.32
C VAL A 25 -7.60 -4.75 -7.79
N LYS A 26 -8.80 -5.18 -8.18
CA LYS A 26 -9.03 -6.54 -8.70
C LYS A 26 -8.20 -6.81 -9.95
N HIS A 27 -8.16 -5.86 -10.88
CA HIS A 27 -7.35 -5.97 -12.10
C HIS A 27 -5.85 -6.11 -11.76
N HIS A 28 -5.32 -5.26 -10.89
CA HIS A 28 -3.91 -5.33 -10.48
C HIS A 28 -3.58 -6.63 -9.74
N VAL A 29 -4.46 -7.10 -8.86
CA VAL A 29 -4.30 -8.40 -8.18
C VAL A 29 -4.19 -9.52 -9.20
N LYS A 30 -5.10 -9.59 -10.16
CA LYS A 30 -5.09 -10.62 -11.20
C LYS A 30 -3.76 -10.60 -11.98
N VAL A 31 -3.39 -9.44 -12.52
CA VAL A 31 -2.15 -9.28 -13.32
C VAL A 31 -0.91 -9.68 -12.51
N CYS A 32 -0.83 -9.25 -11.25
CA CYS A 32 0.34 -9.51 -10.42
C CYS A 32 0.41 -10.94 -9.89
N SER A 33 -0.73 -11.56 -9.58
CA SER A 33 -0.83 -12.98 -9.22
C SER A 33 -0.36 -13.86 -10.37
N GLU A 34 -0.83 -13.60 -11.59
CA GLU A 34 -0.39 -14.31 -12.81
C GLU A 34 1.12 -14.14 -13.04
N LYS A 35 1.64 -12.91 -12.90
CA LYS A 35 3.07 -12.60 -13.12
C LYS A 35 4.01 -13.35 -12.17
N VAL A 36 3.61 -13.54 -10.92
CA VAL A 36 4.46 -14.16 -9.88
C VAL A 36 4.08 -15.61 -9.57
N GLY A 37 3.09 -16.16 -10.29
CA GLY A 37 2.70 -17.57 -10.19
C GLY A 37 1.99 -17.94 -8.89
N ILE A 38 1.21 -17.02 -8.30
CA ILE A 38 0.39 -17.31 -7.10
C ILE A 38 -1.10 -17.30 -7.44
N PRO A 39 -1.94 -18.02 -6.67
CA PRO A 39 -3.40 -17.92 -6.79
C PRO A 39 -3.93 -16.48 -6.62
N GLU A 40 -5.01 -16.13 -7.31
CA GLU A 40 -5.62 -14.79 -7.22
C GLU A 40 -6.15 -14.48 -5.81
N ASP A 41 -6.73 -15.47 -5.13
CA ASP A 41 -7.22 -15.35 -3.76
C ASP A 41 -6.07 -15.12 -2.77
N GLU A 42 -4.92 -15.74 -3.02
CA GLU A 42 -3.70 -15.48 -2.27
C GLU A 42 -3.19 -14.05 -2.50
N GLY A 43 -3.11 -13.60 -3.76
CA GLY A 43 -2.74 -12.22 -4.10
C GLY A 43 -3.68 -11.18 -3.50
N LYS A 44 -5.00 -11.45 -3.50
CA LYS A 44 -5.99 -10.61 -2.82
C LYS A 44 -5.65 -10.47 -1.34
N ASN A 45 -5.28 -11.56 -0.66
CA ASN A 45 -4.89 -11.50 0.74
C ASN A 45 -3.65 -10.64 0.97
N LEU A 46 -2.68 -10.63 0.04
CA LEU A 46 -1.45 -9.81 0.16
C LEU A 46 -1.72 -8.30 0.05
N VAL A 47 -2.81 -7.89 -0.60
CA VAL A 47 -3.18 -6.47 -0.71
C VAL A 47 -3.79 -5.94 0.59
N TYR A 48 -4.52 -6.77 1.35
CA TYR A 48 -5.37 -6.36 2.47
C TYR A 48 -4.82 -6.67 3.87
N LYS A 49 -3.53 -7.02 3.99
CA LYS A 49 -2.91 -7.33 5.29
C LYS A 49 -1.40 -7.11 5.27
N VAL A 50 -0.79 -7.09 6.46
CA VAL A 50 0.65 -7.22 6.63
C VAL A 50 1.09 -8.60 6.13
N ILE A 51 2.02 -8.63 5.18
CA ILE A 51 2.58 -9.86 4.64
C ILE A 51 3.68 -10.34 5.60
N THR A 52 3.45 -11.47 6.26
CA THR A 52 4.40 -12.05 7.23
C THR A 52 5.31 -13.12 6.63
N ASP A 53 4.88 -13.72 5.53
CA ASP A 53 5.63 -14.72 4.78
C ASP A 53 6.53 -14.01 3.76
N ASN A 54 7.83 -14.23 3.85
CA ASN A 54 8.84 -13.52 3.07
C ASN A 54 9.23 -14.24 1.77
N LYS A 55 8.39 -15.16 1.27
CA LYS A 55 8.53 -15.77 -0.07
C LYS A 55 8.83 -14.72 -1.14
N GLU A 56 9.75 -15.05 -2.03
CA GLU A 56 10.13 -14.20 -3.16
C GLU A 56 8.92 -13.82 -4.03
N SER A 57 8.00 -14.76 -4.28
CA SER A 57 6.76 -14.50 -5.03
C SER A 57 5.88 -13.44 -4.35
N TYR A 58 5.85 -13.37 -3.02
CA TYR A 58 5.03 -12.40 -2.29
C TYR A 58 5.69 -11.02 -2.31
N GLN A 59 7.02 -11.00 -2.21
CA GLN A 59 7.79 -9.78 -2.35
C GLN A 59 7.63 -9.18 -3.75
N CYS A 60 7.73 -10.02 -4.79
CA CYS A 60 7.55 -9.57 -6.16
C CYS A 60 6.09 -9.28 -6.50
N PHE A 61 5.11 -9.89 -5.81
CA PHE A 61 3.73 -9.47 -5.87
C PHE A 61 3.58 -8.02 -5.37
N ALA A 62 4.17 -7.69 -4.21
CA ALA A 62 4.14 -6.33 -3.68
C ALA A 62 4.75 -5.32 -4.66
N LYS A 63 5.91 -5.64 -5.25
CA LYS A 63 6.53 -4.81 -6.30
C LYS A 63 5.58 -4.57 -7.47
N CYS A 64 5.05 -5.64 -8.06
CA CYS A 64 4.13 -5.54 -9.19
C CYS A 64 2.90 -4.69 -8.83
N PHE A 65 2.33 -4.89 -7.65
CA PHE A 65 1.13 -4.17 -7.23
C PHE A 65 1.39 -2.66 -7.06
N LEU A 66 2.55 -2.29 -6.49
CA LEU A 66 2.96 -0.89 -6.35
C LEU A 66 3.21 -0.23 -7.72
N GLU A 67 3.86 -0.95 -8.65
CA GLU A 67 4.09 -0.48 -10.04
C GLU A 67 2.76 -0.26 -10.78
N GLN A 68 1.86 -1.24 -10.75
CA GLN A 68 0.52 -1.14 -11.35
C GLN A 68 -0.31 0.00 -10.74
N SER A 69 -0.10 0.24 -9.46
CA SER A 69 -0.70 1.38 -8.74
C SER A 69 0.00 2.70 -9.04
N GLY A 70 1.08 2.75 -9.82
CA GLY A 70 1.86 3.96 -10.10
C GLY A 70 2.57 4.53 -8.87
N PHE A 71 2.72 3.74 -7.80
CA PHE A 71 3.46 4.14 -6.60
C PHE A 71 4.97 4.16 -6.89
N THR A 72 5.41 3.36 -7.86
CA THR A 72 6.77 3.35 -8.37
C THR A 72 6.76 3.51 -9.88
N ASP A 73 7.77 4.18 -10.44
CA ASP A 73 8.02 4.19 -11.88
C ASP A 73 8.77 2.92 -12.33
N ALA A 74 9.06 2.82 -13.63
CA ALA A 74 9.78 1.70 -14.22
C ALA A 74 11.25 1.58 -13.74
N ALA A 75 11.81 2.64 -13.13
CA ALA A 75 13.14 2.64 -12.53
C ALA A 75 13.09 2.33 -11.02
N GLY A 76 11.91 2.06 -10.46
CA GLY A 76 11.72 1.76 -9.05
C GLY A 76 11.66 2.99 -8.14
N ASN A 77 11.60 4.21 -8.69
CA ASN A 77 11.50 5.42 -7.87
C ASN A 77 10.08 5.62 -7.37
N PHE A 78 9.93 5.87 -6.08
CA PHE A 78 8.64 6.16 -5.46
C PHE A 78 8.06 7.51 -5.94
N GLN A 79 6.85 7.46 -6.48
CA GLN A 79 6.11 8.61 -7.00
C GLN A 79 5.35 9.29 -5.86
N ARG A 80 6.07 10.03 -5.02
CA ARG A 80 5.57 10.62 -3.76
C ARG A 80 4.21 11.30 -3.89
N GLN A 81 4.01 12.12 -4.92
CA GLN A 81 2.75 12.82 -5.14
C GLN A 81 1.59 11.86 -5.44
N VAL A 82 1.81 10.86 -6.29
CA VAL A 82 0.79 9.84 -6.62
C VAL A 82 0.38 9.05 -5.38
N ILE A 83 1.36 8.71 -4.53
CA ILE A 83 1.12 8.02 -3.27
C ILE A 83 0.26 8.90 -2.34
N PHE A 84 0.64 10.18 -2.19
CA PHE A 84 -0.11 11.13 -1.38
C PHE A 84 -1.56 11.25 -1.85
N ASP A 85 -1.77 11.49 -3.15
CA ASP A 85 -3.11 11.69 -3.70
C ASP A 85 -4.00 10.45 -3.47
N LYS A 86 -3.45 9.25 -3.72
CA LYS A 86 -4.20 8.00 -3.56
C LYS A 86 -4.50 7.66 -2.10
N LEU A 87 -3.55 7.85 -1.19
CA LEU A 87 -3.78 7.65 0.23
C LEU A 87 -4.72 8.71 0.81
N SER A 88 -4.63 9.96 0.38
CA SER A 88 -5.56 11.03 0.77
C SER A 88 -7.00 10.70 0.36
N ILE A 89 -7.20 10.25 -0.90
CA ILE A 89 -8.50 9.77 -1.38
C ILE A 89 -9.00 8.58 -0.52
N ALA A 90 -8.12 7.63 -0.18
CA ALA A 90 -8.49 6.49 0.66
C ALA A 90 -8.88 6.90 2.09
N LEU A 91 -8.38 8.03 2.58
CA LEU A 91 -8.73 8.65 3.87
C LEU A 91 -9.93 9.61 3.78
N GLY A 92 -10.61 9.69 2.63
CA GLY A 92 -11.81 10.51 2.44
C GLY A 92 -11.55 11.91 1.87
N GLY A 93 -10.34 12.21 1.39
CA GLY A 93 -10.01 13.44 0.66
C GLY A 93 -10.05 14.70 1.53
N THR A 94 -9.43 14.64 2.72
CA THR A 94 -9.40 15.76 3.67
C THR A 94 -8.21 16.70 3.43
N GLU A 95 -8.43 18.00 3.64
CA GLU A 95 -7.39 19.04 3.66
C GLU A 95 -6.95 19.39 5.09
N ASP A 96 -7.39 18.61 6.08
CA ASP A 96 -6.99 18.80 7.47
C ASP A 96 -5.45 18.78 7.61
N ALA A 97 -4.91 19.86 8.17
CA ALA A 97 -3.46 20.08 8.21
C ALA A 97 -2.72 19.01 9.03
N GLU A 98 -3.33 18.45 10.06
CA GLU A 98 -2.76 17.37 10.85
C GLU A 98 -2.73 16.07 10.04
N VAL A 99 -3.83 15.75 9.34
CA VAL A 99 -3.90 14.56 8.46
C VAL A 99 -2.88 14.67 7.32
N VAL A 100 -2.78 15.83 6.68
CA VAL A 100 -1.81 16.07 5.61
C VAL A 100 -0.38 15.92 6.12
N THR A 101 -0.07 16.47 7.31
CA THR A 101 1.26 16.33 7.92
C THR A 101 1.59 14.86 8.20
N ASN A 102 0.68 14.15 8.87
CA ASN A 102 0.84 12.73 9.20
C ASN A 102 0.98 11.86 7.94
N LEU A 103 0.26 12.17 6.87
CA LEU A 103 0.36 11.44 5.61
C LEU A 103 1.72 11.67 4.93
N ASN A 104 2.23 12.90 4.93
CA ASN A 104 3.57 13.19 4.43
C ASN A 104 4.65 12.44 5.23
N GLU A 105 4.57 12.45 6.56
CA GLU A 105 5.50 11.73 7.43
C GLU A 105 5.44 10.22 7.22
N LEU A 106 4.25 9.67 7.03
CA LEU A 106 4.03 8.26 6.72
C LEU A 106 4.74 7.88 5.41
N ILE A 107 4.53 8.67 4.35
CA ILE A 107 5.14 8.44 3.04
C ILE A 107 6.66 8.50 3.17
N ASP A 108 7.19 9.57 3.75
CA ASP A 108 8.63 9.77 3.88
C ASP A 108 9.30 8.71 4.77
N THR A 109 8.58 8.17 5.75
CA THR A 109 9.08 7.07 6.59
C THR A 109 9.12 5.75 5.81
N CYS A 110 8.04 5.40 5.13
CA CYS A 110 7.94 4.08 4.50
C CYS A 110 8.77 3.98 3.22
N THR A 111 8.82 5.01 2.37
CA THR A 111 9.56 4.95 1.08
C THR A 111 11.08 5.00 1.23
N LYS A 112 11.60 5.23 2.45
CA LYS A 112 13.04 5.14 2.76
C LYS A 112 13.49 3.74 3.11
N LEU A 113 12.55 2.80 3.31
CA LEU A 113 12.90 1.43 3.63
C LEU A 113 13.52 0.74 2.41
N THR A 114 14.48 -0.14 2.69
CA THR A 114 15.17 -0.95 1.70
C THR A 114 15.13 -2.40 2.13
N GLY A 115 14.91 -3.32 1.20
CA GLY A 115 14.93 -4.76 1.45
C GLY A 115 15.94 -5.48 0.58
N SER A 116 15.84 -6.81 0.51
CA SER A 116 16.67 -7.62 -0.37
C SER A 116 16.25 -7.44 -1.83
N GLY A 117 16.93 -6.53 -2.54
CA GLY A 117 16.62 -6.20 -3.94
C GLY A 117 15.31 -5.41 -4.10
N GLU A 118 14.86 -5.28 -5.35
CA GLU A 118 13.68 -4.46 -5.68
C GLU A 118 12.39 -5.05 -5.10
N CYS A 119 12.20 -6.37 -5.20
CA CYS A 119 11.02 -7.05 -4.64
C CYS A 119 10.99 -6.93 -3.11
N GLY A 120 12.13 -7.16 -2.43
CA GLY A 120 12.23 -7.01 -0.99
C GLY A 120 11.99 -5.56 -0.53
N THR A 121 12.45 -4.58 -1.30
CA THR A 121 12.21 -3.16 -1.00
C THR A 121 10.72 -2.82 -1.07
N ALA A 122 10.05 -3.22 -2.15
CA ALA A 122 8.60 -3.05 -2.28
C ALA A 122 7.81 -3.73 -1.16
N PHE A 123 8.24 -4.93 -0.75
CA PHE A 123 7.65 -5.67 0.36
C PHE A 123 7.74 -4.93 1.70
N GLU A 124 8.92 -4.40 2.05
CA GLU A 124 9.10 -3.64 3.29
C GLU A 124 8.24 -2.37 3.31
N VAL A 125 8.19 -1.67 2.17
CA VAL A 125 7.40 -0.44 2.02
C VAL A 125 5.90 -0.72 2.16
N GLN A 126 5.38 -1.75 1.46
CA GLN A 126 3.98 -2.21 1.58
C GLN A 126 3.62 -2.53 3.03
N ASN A 127 4.48 -3.30 3.72
CA ASN A 127 4.27 -3.66 5.11
C ASN A 127 4.32 -2.47 6.07
N CYS A 128 5.20 -1.50 5.81
CA CYS A 128 5.27 -0.27 6.59
C CYS A 128 3.95 0.51 6.54
N TYR A 129 3.40 0.73 5.33
CA TYR A 129 2.10 1.39 5.19
C TYR A 129 1.01 0.65 5.95
N TRP A 130 0.93 -0.68 5.77
CA TRP A 130 -0.07 -1.49 6.48
C TRP A 130 0.01 -1.36 7.99
N ARG A 131 1.21 -1.52 8.58
CA ARG A 131 1.42 -1.41 10.03
C ARG A 131 1.07 -0.03 10.57
N LYS A 132 1.50 1.03 9.86
CA LYS A 132 1.31 2.41 10.32
C LYS A 132 -0.13 2.90 10.17
N ILE A 133 -0.84 2.47 9.13
CA ILE A 133 -2.24 2.83 8.90
C ILE A 133 -3.17 2.03 9.82
N HIS A 134 -2.91 0.73 10.01
CA HIS A 134 -3.84 -0.18 10.70
C HIS A 134 -3.46 -0.51 12.15
N GLY A 135 -2.33 0.01 12.65
CA GLY A 135 -2.01 0.02 14.08
C GLY A 135 -1.89 -1.36 14.73
N HIS A 136 -0.94 -2.18 14.25
CA HIS A 136 -0.50 -3.39 14.97
C HIS A 136 0.83 -3.14 15.68
#